data_AF-A0A327NQ51-F1
#
_entry.id   AF-A0A327NQ51-F1
#
_cell.length_a   1.000
_cell.length_b   1.000
_cell.length_c   1.000
_cell.angle_alpha   90.00
_cell.angle_beta   90.00
_cell.angle_gamma   90.00
#
_symmetry.space_group_name_H-M   'P 1'
#
loop_
_entity.id
_entity.type
_entity.pdbx_description
1 polymer ?
#
loop_
_entity_poly.entity_id
_entity_poly.type
_entity_poly.pdbx_seq_one_letter_code
_entity_poly.pdbx_strand_id
1 'polypeptide(L)'
;MRQVLTSLGLLILMLGCKKDAGVEPGEVEATLTGYVIADYWSKGCSTGGLAIKVGNASYVINNSLSSEYEQANSWPIGVWVRYESAPPDNCGQWTNRINILSIRKKQ
;
A
#
# COMPACT_ATOMS: atom_id res chain seq x y z
N MET A 1 57.37 8.77 2.07
CA MET A 1 56.24 8.00 1.49
C MET A 1 55.44 7.32 2.60
N ARG A 2 54.39 7.95 3.16
CA ARG A 2 53.55 7.28 4.18
C ARG A 2 52.25 8.02 4.55
N GLN A 3 51.53 8.61 3.60
CA GLN A 3 50.26 9.29 3.92
C GLN A 3 49.12 9.13 2.90
N VAL A 4 49.29 8.29 1.86
CA VAL A 4 48.28 8.17 0.78
C VAL A 4 47.35 6.95 0.96
N LEU A 5 47.65 6.05 1.89
CA LEU A 5 46.91 4.77 2.02
C LEU A 5 45.76 4.79 3.03
N THR A 6 45.64 5.81 3.88
CA THR A 6 44.59 5.87 4.91
C THR A 6 43.29 6.52 4.44
N SER A 7 43.29 7.21 3.29
CA SER A 7 42.11 7.92 2.79
C SER A 7 41.14 7.03 2.02
N LEU A 8 41.58 5.86 1.56
CA LEU A 8 40.75 4.97 0.73
C LEU A 8 39.87 4.01 1.56
N GLY A 9 40.24 3.78 2.84
CA GLY A 9 39.46 2.91 3.74
C GLY A 9 38.17 3.55 4.26
N LEU A 10 38.08 4.89 4.31
CA LEU A 10 36.92 5.60 4.84
C LEU A 10 35.78 5.75 3.81
N LEU A 11 36.05 5.62 2.51
CA LEU A 11 35.03 5.77 1.48
C LEU A 11 34.13 4.52 1.33
N ILE A 12 34.57 3.37 1.83
CA ILE A 12 33.83 2.09 1.73
C ILE A 12 32.76 1.97 2.83
N LEU A 13 32.85 2.73 3.92
CA LEU A 13 31.87 2.70 5.01
C LEU A 13 30.55 3.44 4.70
N MET A 14 30.50 4.23 3.63
CA MET A 14 29.27 4.96 3.24
C MET A 14 28.33 4.16 2.31
N LEU A 15 28.74 2.99 1.82
CA LEU A 15 27.89 2.09 1.04
C LEU A 15 27.04 1.14 1.91
N GLY A 16 27.14 1.25 3.24
CA GLY A 16 26.50 0.34 4.20
C GLY A 16 25.14 0.76 4.74
N CYS A 17 24.59 1.91 4.36
CA CYS A 17 23.22 2.28 4.75
C CYS A 17 22.21 1.61 3.81
N LYS A 18 21.98 0.31 3.98
CA LYS A 18 20.63 -0.23 3.73
C LYS A 18 19.73 0.47 4.74
N LYS A 19 19.25 1.66 4.39
CA LYS A 19 18.19 2.30 5.13
C LYS A 19 17.06 1.30 5.13
N ASP A 20 16.69 0.81 6.32
CA ASP A 20 15.33 0.36 6.59
C ASP A 20 14.40 1.26 5.79
N ALA A 21 13.58 0.66 4.93
CA ALA A 21 12.79 1.38 3.93
C ALA A 21 11.80 2.33 4.63
N GLY A 22 12.29 3.51 4.97
CA GLY A 22 11.54 4.55 5.67
C GLY A 22 10.31 4.95 4.88
N VAL A 23 9.32 5.54 5.57
CA VAL A 23 8.11 6.08 4.95
C VAL A 23 8.50 7.04 3.82
N GLU A 24 8.09 6.77 2.58
CA GLU A 24 8.32 7.67 1.46
C GLU A 24 7.39 8.89 1.58
N PRO A 25 7.77 10.05 1.02
CA PRO A 25 6.92 11.24 1.06
C PRO A 25 5.51 10.97 0.50
N GLY A 26 4.50 11.30 1.30
CA GLY A 26 3.09 11.13 0.96
C GLY A 26 2.53 9.74 1.22
N GLU A 27 3.36 8.77 1.62
CA GLU A 27 2.86 7.48 2.08
C GLU A 27 2.22 7.58 3.46
N VAL A 28 1.18 6.80 3.63
CA VAL A 28 0.55 6.58 4.92
C VAL A 28 0.52 5.11 5.27
N GLU A 29 0.43 4.87 6.57
CA GLU A 29 0.27 3.54 7.10
C GLU A 29 -1.11 2.98 6.79
N ALA A 30 -1.16 1.76 6.26
CA ALA A 30 -2.41 1.07 6.00
C ALA A 30 -2.29 -0.45 6.18
N THR A 31 -3.44 -1.12 6.13
CA THR A 31 -3.55 -2.57 6.19
C THR A 31 -4.52 -3.03 5.11
N LEU A 32 -4.05 -3.85 4.16
CA LEU A 32 -4.94 -4.58 3.26
C LEU A 32 -5.70 -5.62 4.08
N THR A 33 -7.02 -5.61 4.02
CA THR A 33 -7.87 -6.48 4.85
C THR A 33 -8.48 -7.66 4.06
N GLY A 34 -8.13 -7.80 2.79
CA GLY A 34 -8.66 -8.83 1.89
C GLY A 34 -9.86 -8.34 1.07
N TYR A 35 -10.54 -9.28 0.39
CA TYR A 35 -11.68 -8.96 -0.48
C TYR A 35 -12.97 -8.83 0.32
N VAL A 36 -13.65 -7.69 0.15
CA VAL A 36 -15.05 -7.53 0.55
C VAL A 36 -15.89 -8.12 -0.58
N ILE A 37 -16.58 -9.23 -0.30
CA ILE A 37 -17.59 -9.79 -1.19
C ILE A 37 -18.85 -8.94 -1.01
N ALA A 38 -19.38 -8.40 -2.10
CA ALA A 38 -20.67 -7.75 -2.07
C ALA A 38 -21.75 -8.75 -1.67
N ASP A 39 -22.30 -8.59 -0.47
CA ASP A 39 -23.35 -9.48 0.01
C ASP A 39 -24.64 -9.21 -0.79
N TYR A 40 -25.08 -10.25 -1.48
CA TYR A 40 -26.03 -10.20 -2.60
C TYR A 40 -27.49 -10.12 -2.13
N TRP A 41 -27.87 -9.12 -1.32
CA TRP A 41 -29.22 -9.13 -0.72
C TRP A 41 -30.10 -7.89 -0.92
N SER A 42 -29.75 -6.93 -1.80
CA SER A 42 -30.82 -6.06 -2.35
C SER A 42 -30.53 -5.23 -3.61
N LYS A 43 -29.28 -4.96 -4.01
CA LYS A 43 -29.03 -4.02 -5.13
C LYS A 43 -27.80 -4.46 -5.94
N GLY A 44 -28.00 -4.90 -7.18
CA GLY A 44 -27.01 -5.47 -8.11
C GLY A 44 -25.93 -4.51 -8.56
N CYS A 45 -25.18 -4.00 -7.60
CA CYS A 45 -24.54 -2.70 -7.71
C CYS A 45 -23.25 -2.58 -6.88
N SER A 46 -23.10 -3.40 -5.84
CA SER A 46 -21.82 -3.54 -5.15
C SER A 46 -21.00 -4.61 -5.89
N THR A 47 -19.86 -4.24 -6.48
CA THR A 47 -18.97 -5.19 -7.17
C THR A 47 -18.00 -5.89 -6.22
N GLY A 48 -18.11 -5.66 -4.91
CA GLY A 48 -17.07 -6.03 -3.96
C GLY A 48 -15.73 -5.40 -4.36
N GLY A 49 -14.66 -5.86 -3.73
CA GLY A 49 -13.30 -5.44 -4.09
C GLY A 49 -12.32 -5.60 -2.95
N LEU A 50 -11.04 -5.43 -3.27
CA LEU A 50 -9.99 -5.44 -2.27
C LEU A 50 -10.19 -4.24 -1.33
N ALA A 51 -10.26 -4.51 -0.04
CA ALA A 51 -10.43 -3.49 0.99
C ALA A 51 -9.12 -3.18 1.70
N ILE A 52 -9.02 -1.92 2.12
CA ILE A 52 -7.87 -1.39 2.81
C ILE A 52 -8.30 -0.48 3.95
N LYS A 53 -7.66 -0.65 5.10
CA LYS A 53 -7.83 0.22 6.26
C LYS A 53 -6.70 1.23 6.31
N VAL A 54 -7.03 2.51 6.24
CA VAL A 54 -6.09 3.63 6.39
C VAL A 54 -6.48 4.39 7.64
N GLY A 55 -5.63 4.36 8.67
CA GLY A 55 -5.99 4.82 10.01
C GLY A 55 -7.24 4.09 10.53
N ASN A 56 -8.31 4.83 10.83
CA ASN A 56 -9.59 4.29 11.32
C ASN A 56 -10.63 4.06 10.23
N ALA A 57 -10.36 4.49 8.99
CA ALA A 57 -11.31 4.41 7.89
C ALA A 57 -11.03 3.20 7.00
N SER A 58 -12.10 2.54 6.56
CA SER A 58 -12.05 1.45 5.59
C SER A 58 -12.43 1.98 4.21
N TYR A 59 -11.65 1.59 3.21
CA TYR A 59 -11.83 1.97 1.82
C TYR A 59 -11.88 0.74 0.92
N VAL A 60 -12.59 0.85 -0.19
CA VAL A 60 -12.55 -0.13 -1.28
C VAL A 60 -11.62 0.39 -2.37
N ILE A 61 -10.69 -0.44 -2.79
CA ILE A 61 -9.75 -0.09 -3.85
C ILE A 61 -10.47 -0.16 -5.21
N ASN A 62 -10.35 0.89 -6.00
CA ASN A 62 -11.03 1.02 -7.29
C ASN A 62 -10.20 0.49 -8.47
N ASN A 63 -8.87 0.52 -8.37
CA ASN A 63 -7.95 0.03 -9.40
C ASN A 63 -7.34 -1.33 -9.03
N SER A 64 -6.90 -2.08 -10.04
CA SER A 64 -6.18 -3.34 -9.80
C SER A 64 -4.81 -3.09 -9.16
N LEU A 65 -4.40 -4.00 -8.29
CA LEU A 65 -3.05 -4.08 -7.76
C LEU A 65 -2.26 -5.20 -8.42
N SER A 66 -0.96 -5.29 -8.13
CA SER A 66 -0.20 -6.47 -8.51
C SER A 66 -0.75 -7.71 -7.82
N SER A 67 -0.64 -8.86 -8.49
CA SER A 67 -1.19 -10.14 -8.06
C SER A 67 -0.71 -10.62 -6.69
N GLU A 68 0.39 -10.07 -6.18
CA GLU A 68 0.90 -10.33 -4.84
C GLU A 68 0.06 -9.74 -3.71
N TYR A 69 -0.81 -8.76 -4.00
CA TYR A 69 -1.73 -8.12 -3.06
C TYR A 69 -3.17 -8.62 -3.21
N GLU A 70 -3.52 -9.12 -4.39
CA GLU A 70 -4.88 -9.56 -4.74
C GLU A 70 -5.16 -11.04 -4.37
N GLN A 71 -4.25 -11.72 -3.66
CA GLN A 71 -4.46 -13.14 -3.34
C GLN A 71 -5.64 -13.30 -2.38
N ALA A 72 -6.66 -14.05 -2.81
CA ALA A 72 -7.96 -14.21 -2.15
C ALA A 72 -7.92 -14.77 -0.71
N ASN A 73 -6.80 -15.35 -0.28
CA ASN A 73 -6.63 -15.98 1.03
C ASN A 73 -5.62 -15.24 1.92
N SER A 74 -5.29 -13.98 1.59
CA SER A 74 -4.29 -13.23 2.32
C SER A 74 -4.85 -12.70 3.64
N TRP A 75 -4.23 -13.15 4.73
CA TRP A 75 -4.29 -12.51 6.03
C TRP A 75 -4.04 -11.00 5.92
N PRO A 76 -4.52 -10.18 6.87
CA PRO A 76 -4.30 -8.74 6.79
C PRO A 76 -2.82 -8.38 6.59
N ILE A 77 -2.50 -7.65 5.53
CA ILE A 77 -1.13 -7.28 5.16
C ILE A 77 -0.88 -5.82 5.51
N GLY A 78 0.10 -5.56 6.37
CA GLY A 78 0.56 -4.20 6.64
C GLY A 78 1.29 -3.62 5.42
N VAL A 79 0.87 -2.43 4.98
CA VAL A 79 1.42 -1.76 3.80
C VAL A 79 1.64 -0.27 4.05
N TRP A 80 2.55 0.32 3.28
CA TRP A 80 2.61 1.76 3.06
C TRP A 80 1.94 2.07 1.73
N VAL A 81 1.09 3.09 1.71
CA VAL A 81 0.30 3.45 0.52
C VAL A 81 0.29 4.94 0.25
N ARG A 82 0.32 5.29 -1.03
CA ARG A 82 -0.17 6.59 -1.53
C ARG A 82 -1.48 6.35 -2.24
N TYR A 83 -2.46 7.19 -1.98
CA TYR A 83 -3.78 7.04 -2.56
C TYR A 83 -4.45 8.39 -2.79
N GLU A 84 -5.45 8.37 -3.64
CA GLU A 84 -6.36 9.48 -3.88
C GLU A 84 -7.81 9.00 -3.77
N SER A 85 -8.74 9.92 -3.51
CA SER A 85 -10.17 9.61 -3.54
C SER A 85 -10.58 9.19 -4.95
N ALA A 86 -11.31 8.08 -5.04
CA ALA A 86 -11.94 7.65 -6.28
C ALA A 86 -13.42 8.09 -6.29
N PRO A 87 -14.03 8.25 -7.48
CA PRO A 87 -15.46 8.50 -7.61
C PRO A 87 -16.27 7.39 -6.90
N PRO A 88 -17.46 7.73 -6.35
CA PRO A 88 -18.38 6.71 -5.85
C PRO A 88 -18.79 5.77 -7.00
N ASP A 89 -19.22 4.55 -6.66
CA ASP A 89 -19.79 3.68 -7.68
C ASP A 89 -21.07 4.27 -8.29
N ASN A 90 -21.44 3.78 -9.47
CA ASN A 90 -22.68 4.16 -10.17
C ASN A 90 -23.96 3.79 -9.39
N CYS A 91 -23.79 3.23 -8.20
CA CYS A 91 -24.84 2.63 -7.39
C CYS A 91 -25.19 3.49 -6.19
N GLY A 92 -24.62 4.71 -6.11
CA GLY A 92 -24.91 5.66 -5.04
C GLY A 92 -24.48 5.14 -3.68
N GLN A 93 -23.70 4.05 -3.61
CA GLN A 93 -23.06 3.65 -2.38
C GLN A 93 -21.86 4.58 -2.21
N TRP A 94 -21.93 5.40 -1.18
CA TRP A 94 -20.79 6.13 -0.63
C TRP A 94 -19.83 5.14 0.03
N THR A 95 -19.45 4.08 -0.68
CA THR A 95 -18.26 3.33 -0.31
C THR A 95 -17.11 4.32 -0.46
N ASN A 96 -16.35 4.54 0.60
CA ASN A 96 -15.16 5.37 0.50
C ASN A 96 -14.20 4.65 -0.43
N ARG A 97 -14.14 5.05 -1.70
CA ARG A 97 -13.30 4.42 -2.71
C ARG A 97 -12.02 5.20 -2.89
N ILE A 98 -10.94 4.49 -3.16
CA ILE A 98 -9.63 5.10 -3.42
C ILE A 98 -8.95 4.45 -4.61
N ASN A 99 -8.15 5.22 -5.33
CA ASN A 99 -7.15 4.69 -6.24
C ASN A 99 -5.83 4.59 -5.49
N ILE A 100 -5.18 3.42 -5.56
CA ILE A 100 -3.83 3.25 -5.03
C ILE A 100 -2.83 3.74 -6.08
N LEU A 101 -2.06 4.75 -5.73
CA LEU A 101 -1.00 5.35 -6.55
C LEU A 101 0.32 4.61 -6.37
N SER A 102 0.61 4.15 -5.15
CA SER A 102 1.70 3.23 -4.87
C SER A 102 1.41 2.42 -3.62
N ILE A 103 1.96 1.20 -3.57
CA ILE A 103 1.83 0.29 -2.44
C ILE A 103 3.12 -0.50 -2.25
N ARG A 104 3.54 -0.66 -1.00
CA ARG A 104 4.64 -1.53 -0.61
C ARG A 104 4.34 -2.22 0.71
N LYS A 105 4.77 -3.48 0.84
CA LYS A 105 4.66 -4.23 2.10
C LYS A 105 5.53 -3.58 3.18
N LYS A 106 5.01 -3.51 4.40
CA LYS A 106 5.85 -3.25 5.58
C LYS A 106 6.74 -4.47 5.76
N GLN A 107 8.05 -4.27 5.72
CA GLN A 107 9.04 -5.31 6.03
C GLN A 107 9.16 -5.47 7.54
#